data_AF-A0A1Y4NZG9-F1
#
_entry.id   AF-A0A1Y4NZG9-F1
#
_cell.length_a   1.000
_cell.length_b   1.000
_cell.length_c   1.000
_cell.angle_alpha   90.00
_cell.angle_beta   90.00
_cell.angle_gamma   90.00
#
_symmetry.space_group_name_H-M   'P 1'
#
loop_
_entity.id
_entity.type
_entity.pdbx_description
1 polymer ?
#
loop_
_entity_poly.entity_id
_entity_poly.type
_entity_poly.pdbx_seq_one_letter_code
_entity_poly.pdbx_strand_id
1 'polypeptide(L)'
;MAVKIDIFGSCVCRDIFRDVDDRKYKVCNRLGNVPITSLYEEPIPIKKDILDETALSAFEKQMLKIQLSRKATDLLKKSEASVLVLDLADELMERWTLEDGWYQVAVPERNRKKYHSLFSEKYELSGRIVSGGLAIEIAEDSIRQFAKDIIKTDGNPNGYRAGNIIVIESYYSENILSNDGSLHKHDERYHISEKNEFLRKIYEIFHKYFSECKIIKLPEQTYSSENHIRGVHPLHYTQETYDYFMRAIDVLCGFSKINTTENLYRDQSLKNSMLFQKSNGEILEEIHDLAARIDRLEKQTASIKVDIFGCCVSRDIFRYTFPGRYTVCSNIERLAITNLYCPPVNEKFDNSSGKVLNYEKNMFELQLHQNAVQKLKNSEADILILDLGEERLERYILDHSGQKIMLNHWGKVDELYRQLFEKDGGAYKLEKVLSPFDLDETLIREKFSRFAEDIVKSETNPDGYLPENIYVVEIQYAKNIISNSGKLANYKNDYKIGECNAFWQKLYKILYEYLPNCKRIKLPLFTYASENHKWGKSPLHYTDATYRYLADAIDSLTGVSDKNSVDNLNSEQSLDNRLFTRVLNGERIYEIDSIKKRLQALEKTVSQKN
;
A
#
# COMPACT_ATOMS: atom_id res chain seq x y z
N MET A 1 -46.26 15.02 -10.15
CA MET A 1 -46.98 13.79 -9.76
C MET A 1 -46.00 12.63 -9.86
N ALA A 2 -46.10 11.64 -8.97
CA ALA A 2 -45.30 10.43 -9.05
C ALA A 2 -45.58 9.69 -10.37
N VAL A 3 -44.53 9.17 -11.01
CA VAL A 3 -44.63 8.33 -12.21
C VAL A 3 -45.25 7.00 -11.80
N LYS A 4 -46.36 6.64 -12.43
CA LYS A 4 -46.98 5.32 -12.24
C LYS A 4 -46.22 4.28 -13.04
N ILE A 5 -45.79 3.22 -12.37
CA ILE A 5 -44.96 2.17 -12.97
C ILE A 5 -45.59 0.79 -12.75
N ASP A 6 -45.45 -0.07 -13.75
CA ASP A 6 -45.62 -1.51 -13.59
C ASP A 6 -44.28 -2.21 -13.56
N ILE A 7 -44.21 -3.29 -12.79
CA ILE A 7 -43.03 -4.15 -12.68
C ILE A 7 -43.42 -5.54 -13.21
N PHE A 8 -42.68 -6.02 -14.21
CA PHE A 8 -42.84 -7.36 -14.78
C PHE A 8 -41.49 -8.07 -14.85
N GLY A 9 -41.24 -9.05 -13.98
CA GLY A 9 -39.99 -9.82 -14.01
C GLY A 9 -39.58 -10.31 -12.64
N SER A 10 -38.30 -10.56 -12.49
CA SER A 10 -37.74 -11.30 -11.36
C SER A 10 -37.71 -10.52 -10.05
N CYS A 11 -37.10 -11.13 -9.03
CA CYS A 11 -36.82 -10.46 -7.76
C CYS A 11 -35.97 -9.19 -7.93
N VAL A 12 -35.11 -9.11 -8.95
CA VAL A 12 -34.26 -7.94 -9.18
C VAL A 12 -35.11 -6.69 -9.40
N CYS A 13 -36.00 -6.70 -10.39
CA CYS A 13 -36.86 -5.55 -10.67
C CYS A 13 -37.74 -5.16 -9.48
N ARG A 14 -38.26 -6.14 -8.74
CA ARG A 14 -39.10 -5.87 -7.57
C ARG A 14 -38.29 -5.21 -6.44
N ASP A 15 -37.08 -5.68 -6.21
CA ASP A 15 -36.28 -5.28 -5.05
C ASP A 15 -35.72 -3.85 -5.21
N ILE A 16 -35.57 -3.36 -6.45
CA ILE A 16 -35.31 -1.93 -6.75
C ILE A 16 -36.35 -1.01 -6.10
N PHE A 17 -37.63 -1.37 -6.17
CA PHE A 17 -38.75 -0.52 -5.72
C PHE A 17 -39.24 -0.86 -4.31
N ARG A 18 -38.38 -1.47 -3.47
CA ARG A 18 -38.74 -1.79 -2.09
C ARG A 18 -38.84 -0.54 -1.22
N ASP A 19 -37.83 0.34 -1.31
CA ASP A 19 -37.69 1.54 -0.48
C ASP A 19 -37.73 2.82 -1.34
N VAL A 20 -38.59 2.81 -2.35
CA VAL A 20 -38.68 3.91 -3.32
C VAL A 20 -39.39 5.13 -2.73
N ASP A 21 -38.96 6.34 -3.12
CA ASP A 21 -39.65 7.59 -2.78
C ASP A 21 -41.02 7.63 -3.46
N ASP A 22 -42.10 7.46 -2.68
CA ASP A 22 -43.49 7.52 -3.15
C ASP A 22 -43.88 8.86 -3.82
N ARG A 23 -43.06 9.90 -3.64
CA ARG A 23 -43.22 11.18 -4.36
C ARG A 23 -42.72 11.10 -5.81
N LYS A 24 -41.76 10.20 -6.09
CA LYS A 24 -41.21 9.97 -7.43
C LYS A 24 -41.94 8.86 -8.18
N TYR A 25 -42.18 7.73 -7.53
CA TYR A 25 -42.74 6.54 -8.19
C TYR A 25 -43.92 5.96 -7.42
N LYS A 26 -44.94 5.51 -8.16
CA LYS A 26 -46.07 4.75 -7.61
C LYS A 26 -46.18 3.43 -8.35
N VAL A 27 -45.95 2.32 -7.66
CA VAL A 27 -46.08 0.99 -8.26
C VAL A 27 -47.55 0.61 -8.39
N CYS A 28 -48.01 0.31 -9.60
CA CYS A 28 -49.37 -0.11 -9.91
C CYS A 28 -49.51 -1.64 -9.84
N ASN A 29 -48.76 -2.37 -10.65
CA ASN A 29 -48.70 -3.84 -10.62
C ASN A 29 -47.28 -4.35 -10.34
N ARG A 30 -47.22 -5.50 -9.68
CA ARG A 30 -45.99 -6.28 -9.45
C ARG A 30 -46.23 -7.71 -9.92
N LEU A 31 -45.70 -8.04 -11.09
CA LEU A 31 -45.79 -9.35 -11.71
C LEU A 31 -44.40 -9.99 -11.73
N GLY A 32 -44.28 -11.23 -11.26
CA GLY A 32 -43.03 -11.99 -11.27
C GLY A 32 -43.26 -13.47 -11.00
N ASN A 33 -42.26 -14.31 -11.23
CA ASN A 33 -42.42 -15.76 -11.41
C ASN A 33 -43.35 -16.11 -12.59
N VAL A 34 -43.40 -15.26 -13.62
CA VAL A 34 -44.23 -15.47 -14.81
C VAL A 34 -43.38 -15.18 -16.05
N PRO A 35 -42.68 -16.19 -16.57
CA PRO A 35 -41.88 -16.03 -17.78
C PRO A 35 -42.77 -15.74 -19.00
N ILE A 36 -42.30 -14.90 -19.92
CA ILE A 36 -42.97 -14.57 -21.18
C ILE A 36 -43.28 -15.84 -21.97
N THR A 37 -42.32 -16.77 -21.98
CA THR A 37 -42.43 -18.05 -22.69
C THR A 37 -43.49 -19.00 -22.14
N SER A 38 -44.14 -18.64 -21.03
CA SER A 38 -45.27 -19.38 -20.46
C SER A 38 -46.61 -18.68 -20.66
N LEU A 39 -46.66 -17.52 -21.33
CA LEU A 39 -47.86 -16.68 -21.39
C LEU A 39 -48.90 -17.12 -22.42
N TYR A 40 -48.49 -17.84 -23.46
CA TYR A 40 -49.32 -18.07 -24.65
C TYR A 40 -49.77 -19.52 -24.81
N GLU A 41 -49.55 -20.34 -23.79
CA GLU A 41 -50.08 -21.70 -23.70
C GLU A 41 -51.54 -21.69 -23.22
N GLU A 42 -52.21 -22.83 -23.33
CA GLU A 42 -53.56 -22.99 -22.79
C GLU A 42 -53.58 -22.77 -21.25
N PRO A 43 -54.65 -22.13 -20.72
CA PRO A 43 -54.82 -21.97 -19.29
C PRO A 43 -54.99 -23.32 -18.57
N ILE A 44 -54.36 -23.45 -17.40
CA ILE A 44 -54.44 -24.65 -16.57
C ILE A 44 -55.58 -24.48 -15.56
N PRO A 45 -56.64 -25.32 -15.62
CA PRO A 45 -57.75 -25.21 -14.70
C PRO A 45 -57.36 -25.74 -13.30
N ILE A 46 -57.24 -24.84 -12.32
CA ILE A 46 -57.05 -25.20 -10.90
C ILE A 46 -58.23 -24.74 -10.05
N LYS A 47 -58.75 -25.65 -9.20
CA LYS A 47 -59.78 -25.33 -8.20
C LYS A 47 -59.19 -24.41 -7.12
N LYS A 48 -59.94 -23.37 -6.74
CA LYS A 48 -59.50 -22.34 -5.78
C LYS A 48 -59.00 -22.94 -4.45
N ASP A 49 -59.72 -23.93 -3.93
CA ASP A 49 -59.44 -24.58 -2.65
C ASP A 49 -58.04 -25.23 -2.61
N ILE A 50 -57.55 -25.70 -3.76
CA ILE A 50 -56.24 -26.33 -3.91
C ILE A 50 -55.09 -25.32 -3.72
N LEU A 51 -55.26 -24.07 -4.17
CA LEU A 51 -54.26 -23.02 -3.96
C LEU A 51 -54.22 -22.57 -2.50
N ASP A 52 -55.37 -22.57 -1.84
CA ASP A 52 -55.52 -22.13 -0.44
C ASP A 52 -54.85 -23.10 0.53
N GLU A 53 -54.84 -24.40 0.23
CA GLU A 53 -54.16 -25.47 1.00
C GLU A 53 -52.62 -25.43 0.91
N THR A 54 -52.04 -24.70 -0.05
CA THR A 54 -50.57 -24.64 -0.20
C THR A 54 -49.89 -23.75 0.84
N ALA A 55 -48.67 -24.14 1.24
CA ALA A 55 -47.76 -23.34 2.08
C ALA A 55 -47.06 -22.18 1.33
N LEU A 56 -47.63 -21.72 0.21
CA LEU A 56 -47.15 -20.57 -0.55
C LEU A 56 -47.58 -19.26 0.15
N SER A 57 -46.77 -18.21 0.02
CA SER A 57 -47.17 -16.87 0.49
C SER A 57 -48.32 -16.32 -0.37
N ALA A 58 -49.05 -15.33 0.14
CA ALA A 58 -50.14 -14.68 -0.60
C ALA A 58 -49.70 -14.16 -1.99
N PHE A 59 -48.49 -13.59 -2.06
CA PHE A 59 -47.90 -13.14 -3.33
C PHE A 59 -47.64 -14.31 -4.28
N GLU A 60 -47.04 -15.40 -3.79
CA GLU A 60 -46.75 -16.58 -4.62
C GLU A 60 -48.02 -17.27 -5.13
N LYS A 61 -49.07 -17.36 -4.30
CA LYS A 61 -50.39 -17.86 -4.73
C LYS A 61 -50.98 -17.00 -5.84
N GLN A 62 -50.88 -15.68 -5.71
CA GLN A 62 -51.37 -14.75 -6.73
C GLN A 62 -50.59 -14.87 -8.04
N MET A 63 -49.25 -14.96 -7.97
CA MET A 63 -48.42 -15.14 -9.17
C MET A 63 -48.69 -16.47 -9.86
N LEU A 64 -48.80 -17.56 -9.09
CA LEU A 64 -49.17 -18.86 -9.63
C LEU A 64 -50.54 -18.80 -10.32
N LYS A 65 -51.55 -18.17 -9.70
CA LYS A 65 -52.88 -17.99 -10.32
C LYS A 65 -52.79 -17.21 -11.64
N ILE A 66 -51.98 -16.15 -11.69
CA ILE A 66 -51.77 -15.36 -12.91
C ILE A 66 -51.10 -16.21 -13.99
N GLN A 67 -50.09 -16.99 -13.62
CA GLN A 67 -49.38 -17.89 -14.52
C GLN A 67 -50.33 -18.95 -15.11
N LEU A 68 -51.07 -19.67 -14.26
CA LEU A 68 -52.00 -20.73 -14.69
C LEU A 68 -53.16 -20.19 -15.53
N SER A 69 -53.64 -18.98 -15.25
CA SER A 69 -54.72 -18.35 -16.02
C SER A 69 -54.23 -17.61 -17.27
N ARG A 70 -52.92 -17.45 -17.45
CA ARG A 70 -52.28 -16.76 -18.59
C ARG A 70 -52.68 -15.29 -18.73
N LYS A 71 -53.07 -14.63 -17.64
CA LYS A 71 -53.65 -13.26 -17.63
C LYS A 71 -52.66 -12.12 -17.40
N ALA A 72 -51.35 -12.39 -17.45
CA ALA A 72 -50.36 -11.36 -17.13
C ALA A 72 -50.44 -10.15 -18.08
N THR A 73 -50.54 -10.38 -19.39
CA THR A 73 -50.66 -9.30 -20.40
C THR A 73 -51.94 -8.49 -20.22
N ASP A 74 -53.05 -9.13 -19.87
CA ASP A 74 -54.32 -8.45 -19.59
C ASP A 74 -54.24 -7.50 -18.39
N LEU A 75 -53.49 -7.87 -17.35
CA LEU A 75 -53.27 -7.03 -16.19
C LEU A 75 -52.43 -5.79 -16.55
N LEU A 76 -51.38 -5.98 -17.35
CA LEU A 76 -50.53 -4.90 -17.83
C LEU A 76 -51.32 -3.93 -18.73
N LYS A 77 -52.09 -4.43 -19.70
CA LYS A 77 -52.94 -3.61 -20.60
C LYS A 77 -54.03 -2.81 -19.87
N LYS A 78 -54.52 -3.31 -18.73
CA LYS A 78 -55.56 -2.62 -17.92
C LYS A 78 -54.98 -1.64 -16.92
N SER A 79 -53.65 -1.56 -16.81
CA SER A 79 -52.98 -0.71 -15.86
C SER A 79 -53.06 0.77 -16.25
N GLU A 80 -53.04 1.65 -15.25
CA GLU A 80 -52.89 3.09 -15.44
C GLU A 80 -51.41 3.53 -15.47
N ALA A 81 -50.47 2.59 -15.40
CA ALA A 81 -49.05 2.90 -15.41
C ALA A 81 -48.60 3.43 -16.77
N SER A 82 -47.76 4.45 -16.75
CA SER A 82 -47.19 5.05 -17.96
C SER A 82 -45.86 4.44 -18.37
N VAL A 83 -45.21 3.71 -17.46
CA VAL A 83 -43.88 3.11 -17.61
C VAL A 83 -43.94 1.65 -17.18
N LEU A 84 -43.28 0.78 -17.95
CA LEU A 84 -43.11 -0.63 -17.63
C LEU A 84 -41.63 -0.87 -17.35
N VAL A 85 -41.30 -1.42 -16.17
CA VAL A 85 -39.95 -1.88 -15.83
C VAL A 85 -39.93 -3.40 -15.83
N LEU A 86 -39.03 -4.01 -16.59
CA LEU A 86 -38.95 -5.46 -16.71
C LEU A 86 -37.53 -6.01 -16.78
N ASP A 87 -37.39 -7.29 -16.43
CA ASP A 87 -36.23 -8.12 -16.75
C ASP A 87 -36.71 -9.48 -17.26
N LEU A 88 -35.77 -10.30 -17.76
CA LEU A 88 -36.05 -11.63 -18.30
C LEU A 88 -35.50 -12.75 -17.42
N ALA A 89 -35.10 -12.47 -16.18
CA ALA A 89 -34.44 -13.48 -15.36
C ALA A 89 -35.37 -14.61 -14.91
N ASP A 90 -36.69 -14.39 -14.92
CA ASP A 90 -37.68 -15.45 -14.72
C ASP A 90 -37.65 -16.51 -15.84
N GLU A 91 -37.13 -16.20 -17.04
CA GLU A 91 -36.97 -17.18 -18.11
C GLU A 91 -36.08 -18.37 -17.69
N LEU A 92 -35.21 -18.17 -16.69
CA LEU A 92 -34.35 -19.21 -16.13
C LEU A 92 -35.08 -20.29 -15.32
N MET A 93 -36.34 -20.06 -14.95
CA MET A 93 -37.13 -21.00 -14.18
C MET A 93 -37.27 -22.33 -14.91
N GLU A 94 -37.39 -23.42 -14.16
CA GLU A 94 -37.68 -24.73 -14.74
C GLU A 94 -39.14 -24.75 -15.23
N ARG A 95 -39.40 -25.37 -16.39
CA ARG A 95 -40.77 -25.67 -16.85
C ARG A 95 -41.10 -27.10 -16.50
N TRP A 96 -42.17 -27.31 -15.75
CA TRP A 96 -42.73 -28.63 -15.49
C TRP A 96 -43.83 -28.88 -16.50
N THR A 97 -43.74 -30.01 -17.20
CA THR A 97 -44.79 -30.45 -18.11
C THR A 97 -45.76 -31.36 -17.37
N LEU A 98 -47.04 -31.07 -17.48
CA LEU A 98 -48.12 -31.84 -16.88
C LEU A 98 -48.93 -32.57 -17.96
N GLU A 99 -49.53 -33.70 -17.59
CA GLU A 99 -50.46 -34.49 -18.42
C GLU A 99 -49.90 -34.71 -19.84
N ASP A 100 -48.84 -35.52 -20.00
CA ASP A 100 -48.22 -35.81 -21.31
C ASP A 100 -47.74 -34.61 -22.16
N GLY A 101 -47.44 -33.47 -21.54
CA GLY A 101 -46.84 -32.32 -22.23
C GLY A 101 -47.83 -31.25 -22.65
N TRP A 102 -49.10 -31.39 -22.26
CA TRP A 102 -50.18 -30.49 -22.62
C TRP A 102 -50.08 -29.12 -21.94
N TYR A 103 -49.45 -29.05 -20.76
CA TYR A 103 -49.34 -27.80 -20.01
C TYR A 103 -47.94 -27.60 -19.43
N GLN A 104 -47.43 -26.36 -19.47
CA GLN A 104 -46.18 -26.02 -18.78
C GLN A 104 -46.41 -25.04 -17.62
N VAL A 105 -45.77 -25.33 -16.48
CA VAL A 105 -45.72 -24.46 -15.31
C VAL A 105 -44.28 -24.08 -15.03
N ALA A 106 -44.00 -22.78 -14.98
CA ALA A 106 -42.74 -22.24 -14.52
C ALA A 106 -42.65 -22.35 -13.00
N VAL A 107 -41.63 -23.06 -12.51
CA VAL A 107 -41.44 -23.36 -11.09
C VAL A 107 -40.26 -22.59 -10.51
N PRO A 108 -40.47 -21.74 -9.48
CA PRO A 108 -39.37 -21.08 -8.80
C PRO A 108 -38.54 -22.10 -8.01
N GLU A 109 -37.21 -22.05 -8.14
CA GLU A 109 -36.29 -23.02 -7.54
C GLU A 109 -36.53 -23.22 -6.03
N ARG A 110 -36.66 -22.13 -5.28
CA ARG A 110 -36.94 -22.15 -3.83
C ARG A 110 -38.26 -22.80 -3.43
N ASN A 111 -39.21 -22.88 -4.37
CA ASN A 111 -40.55 -23.40 -4.13
C ASN A 111 -40.77 -24.80 -4.72
N ARG A 112 -39.72 -25.43 -5.27
CA ARG A 112 -39.80 -26.74 -5.94
C ARG A 112 -40.51 -27.81 -5.12
N LYS A 113 -40.21 -27.91 -3.81
CA LYS A 113 -40.88 -28.87 -2.90
C LYS A 113 -42.37 -28.58 -2.73
N LYS A 114 -42.75 -27.30 -2.64
CA LYS A 114 -44.16 -26.89 -2.48
C LYS A 114 -44.95 -27.14 -3.76
N TYR A 115 -44.36 -26.84 -4.91
CA TYR A 115 -44.93 -27.14 -6.22
C TYR A 115 -45.02 -28.65 -6.45
N HIS A 116 -44.03 -29.43 -5.99
CA HIS A 116 -44.08 -30.89 -6.07
C HIS A 116 -45.32 -31.41 -5.36
N SER A 117 -45.52 -31.12 -4.06
CA SER A 117 -46.73 -31.58 -3.34
C SER A 117 -48.03 -31.14 -4.02
N LEU A 118 -48.07 -29.91 -4.56
CA LEU A 118 -49.24 -29.40 -5.28
C LEU A 118 -49.57 -30.20 -6.55
N PHE A 119 -48.56 -30.45 -7.39
CA PHE A 119 -48.75 -31.03 -8.71
C PHE A 119 -48.64 -32.56 -8.72
N SER A 120 -47.75 -33.17 -7.94
CA SER A 120 -47.57 -34.64 -7.92
C SER A 120 -48.74 -35.40 -7.30
N GLU A 121 -49.55 -34.76 -6.47
CA GLU A 121 -50.72 -35.40 -5.84
C GLU A 121 -51.98 -35.34 -6.73
N LYS A 122 -52.01 -34.44 -7.73
CA LYS A 122 -53.24 -34.14 -8.49
C LYS A 122 -53.08 -34.05 -10.01
N TYR A 123 -51.84 -33.97 -10.51
CA TYR A 123 -51.49 -33.96 -11.93
C TYR A 123 -50.35 -34.95 -12.20
N GLU A 124 -50.35 -35.60 -13.36
CA GLU A 124 -49.24 -36.44 -13.76
C GLU A 124 -48.10 -35.57 -14.29
N LEU A 125 -46.96 -35.57 -13.58
CA LEU A 125 -45.76 -34.86 -14.02
C LEU A 125 -45.08 -35.70 -15.11
N SER A 126 -45.21 -35.29 -16.37
CA SER A 126 -44.69 -36.01 -17.54
C SER A 126 -43.24 -35.65 -17.89
N GLY A 127 -42.72 -34.53 -17.38
CA GLY A 127 -41.39 -34.07 -17.76
C GLY A 127 -40.97 -32.74 -17.13
N ARG A 128 -39.70 -32.40 -17.35
CA ARG A 128 -39.07 -31.18 -16.84
C ARG A 128 -38.14 -30.62 -17.91
N ILE A 129 -38.29 -29.34 -18.22
CA ILE A 129 -37.44 -28.60 -19.15
C ILE A 129 -36.66 -27.57 -18.33
N VAL A 130 -35.35 -27.74 -18.28
CA VAL A 130 -34.44 -26.74 -17.72
C VAL A 130 -34.26 -25.61 -18.73
N SER A 131 -33.92 -24.40 -18.28
CA SER A 131 -33.87 -23.21 -19.15
C SER A 131 -33.06 -23.38 -20.44
N GLY A 132 -31.92 -24.08 -20.42
CA GLY A 132 -31.10 -24.33 -21.62
C GLY A 132 -31.71 -25.34 -22.61
N GLY A 133 -32.78 -26.03 -22.23
CA GLY A 133 -33.52 -26.97 -23.07
C GLY A 133 -34.76 -26.38 -23.74
N LEU A 134 -35.09 -25.10 -23.49
CA LEU A 134 -36.18 -24.43 -24.20
C LEU A 134 -35.74 -24.10 -25.64
N ALA A 135 -36.54 -24.53 -26.62
CA ALA A 135 -36.28 -24.21 -28.01
C ALA A 135 -36.32 -22.70 -28.25
N ILE A 136 -35.28 -22.17 -28.91
CA ILE A 136 -35.12 -20.73 -29.14
C ILE A 136 -36.26 -20.17 -29.99
N GLU A 137 -36.79 -20.97 -30.91
CA GLU A 137 -37.92 -20.63 -31.77
C GLU A 137 -39.19 -20.36 -30.96
N ILE A 138 -39.45 -21.19 -29.93
CA ILE A 138 -40.60 -21.03 -29.02
C ILE A 138 -40.44 -19.74 -28.21
N ALA A 139 -39.23 -19.47 -27.74
CA ALA A 139 -38.93 -18.25 -27.01
C ALA A 139 -39.12 -17.00 -27.89
N GLU A 140 -38.61 -17.03 -29.13
CA GLU A 140 -38.77 -15.94 -30.08
C GLU A 140 -40.23 -15.69 -30.45
N ASP A 141 -41.02 -16.73 -30.71
CA ASP A 141 -42.44 -16.59 -31.04
C ASP A 141 -43.23 -15.99 -29.87
N SER A 142 -42.94 -16.42 -28.64
CA SER A 142 -43.57 -15.89 -27.42
C SER A 142 -43.21 -14.43 -27.18
N ILE A 143 -41.93 -14.06 -27.33
CA ILE A 143 -41.46 -12.68 -27.19
C ILE A 143 -42.04 -11.78 -28.27
N ARG A 144 -42.12 -12.26 -29.52
CA ARG A 144 -42.76 -11.53 -30.63
C ARG A 144 -44.23 -11.28 -30.35
N GLN A 145 -44.95 -12.26 -29.80
CA GLN A 145 -46.35 -12.08 -29.43
C GLN A 145 -46.50 -11.12 -28.24
N PHE A 146 -45.61 -11.21 -27.26
CA PHE A 146 -45.55 -10.28 -26.12
C PHE A 146 -45.32 -8.84 -26.57
N ALA A 147 -44.44 -8.61 -27.54
CA ALA A 147 -44.25 -7.28 -28.12
C ALA A 147 -45.55 -6.72 -28.71
N LYS A 148 -46.33 -7.52 -29.43
CA LYS A 148 -47.63 -7.09 -29.99
C LYS A 148 -48.64 -6.72 -28.89
N ASP A 149 -48.65 -7.47 -27.79
CA ASP A 149 -49.61 -7.27 -26.70
C ASP A 149 -49.24 -6.14 -25.74
N ILE A 150 -47.97 -5.76 -25.69
CA ILE A 150 -47.45 -4.79 -24.72
C ILE A 150 -47.11 -3.44 -25.36
N ILE A 151 -46.59 -3.42 -26.60
CA ILE A 151 -46.21 -2.18 -27.27
C ILE A 151 -47.47 -1.49 -27.81
N LYS A 152 -47.55 -0.19 -27.54
CA LYS A 152 -48.63 0.66 -28.05
C LYS A 152 -48.53 0.79 -29.56
N THR A 153 -49.56 0.34 -30.25
CA THR A 153 -49.76 0.47 -31.69
C THR A 153 -51.21 0.86 -31.96
N ASP A 154 -51.56 1.14 -33.21
CA ASP A 154 -52.95 1.39 -33.59
C ASP A 154 -53.86 0.19 -33.28
N GLY A 155 -53.31 -1.04 -33.39
CA GLY A 155 -54.01 -2.28 -33.04
C GLY A 155 -54.01 -2.60 -31.54
N ASN A 156 -53.19 -1.92 -30.73
CA ASN A 156 -53.11 -2.09 -29.29
C ASN A 156 -52.98 -0.72 -28.58
N PRO A 157 -54.07 0.07 -28.51
CA PRO A 157 -54.01 1.43 -27.97
C PRO A 157 -53.74 1.46 -26.44
N ASN A 158 -53.95 0.35 -25.75
CA ASN A 158 -53.75 0.19 -24.31
C ASN A 158 -52.33 -0.26 -23.93
N GLY A 159 -51.45 -0.47 -24.91
CA GLY A 159 -50.04 -0.78 -24.66
C GLY A 159 -49.23 0.40 -24.14
N TYR A 160 -47.98 0.13 -23.78
CA TYR A 160 -46.99 1.13 -23.38
C TYR A 160 -46.30 1.72 -24.61
N ARG A 161 -46.01 3.02 -24.58
CA ARG A 161 -45.11 3.61 -25.59
C ARG A 161 -43.75 2.92 -25.48
N ALA A 162 -43.15 2.54 -26.61
CA ALA A 162 -41.91 1.77 -26.59
C ALA A 162 -40.79 2.47 -25.78
N GLY A 163 -40.61 3.79 -25.96
CA GLY A 163 -39.67 4.59 -25.16
C GLY A 163 -40.00 4.77 -23.68
N ASN A 164 -41.12 4.23 -23.20
CA ASN A 164 -41.49 4.16 -21.77
C ASN A 164 -41.33 2.75 -21.20
N ILE A 165 -40.84 1.79 -21.98
CA ILE A 165 -40.48 0.46 -21.50
C ILE A 165 -39.00 0.50 -21.11
N ILE A 166 -38.70 0.13 -19.87
CA ILE A 166 -37.35 0.05 -19.31
C ILE A 166 -37.03 -1.41 -19.08
N VAL A 167 -36.00 -1.91 -19.77
CA VAL A 167 -35.51 -3.27 -19.64
C VAL A 167 -34.23 -3.25 -18.82
N ILE A 168 -34.19 -4.03 -17.76
CA ILE A 168 -33.01 -4.27 -16.93
C ILE A 168 -32.41 -5.59 -17.38
N GLU A 169 -31.17 -5.56 -17.83
CA GLU A 169 -30.45 -6.78 -18.23
C GLU A 169 -29.92 -7.50 -16.99
N SER A 170 -30.81 -8.19 -16.27
CA SER A 170 -30.46 -8.98 -15.08
C SER A 170 -29.77 -10.29 -15.48
N TYR A 171 -28.57 -10.54 -14.96
CA TYR A 171 -27.78 -11.77 -15.14
C TYR A 171 -27.34 -12.35 -13.79
N TYR A 172 -27.06 -13.65 -13.72
CA TYR A 172 -26.47 -14.26 -12.53
C TYR A 172 -25.09 -13.67 -12.24
N SER A 173 -24.87 -13.14 -11.04
CA SER A 173 -23.54 -12.75 -10.57
C SER A 173 -22.68 -13.98 -10.32
N GLU A 174 -21.41 -13.94 -10.68
CA GLU A 174 -20.50 -15.06 -10.46
C GLU A 174 -20.03 -15.20 -9.01
N ASN A 175 -19.94 -14.09 -8.28
CA ASN A 175 -19.38 -14.06 -6.94
C ASN A 175 -20.37 -13.49 -5.90
N ILE A 176 -20.19 -13.92 -4.67
CA ILE A 176 -20.88 -13.48 -3.46
C ILE A 176 -19.91 -12.61 -2.66
N LEU A 177 -20.32 -11.41 -2.29
CA LEU A 177 -19.61 -10.58 -1.31
C LEU A 177 -20.04 -10.98 0.10
N SER A 178 -19.05 -11.42 0.89
CA SER A 178 -19.23 -11.87 2.26
C SER A 178 -18.97 -10.79 3.30
N ASN A 179 -19.42 -11.02 4.54
CA ASN A 179 -19.33 -10.11 5.68
C ASN A 179 -17.90 -9.82 6.10
N ASP A 180 -16.98 -10.73 5.81
CA ASP A 180 -15.54 -10.54 6.03
C ASP A 180 -14.86 -9.70 4.94
N GLY A 181 -15.61 -9.29 3.90
CA GLY A 181 -15.10 -8.52 2.76
C GLY A 181 -14.50 -9.38 1.64
N SER A 182 -14.54 -10.71 1.77
CA SER A 182 -14.04 -11.64 0.77
C SER A 182 -15.10 -11.97 -0.29
N LEU A 183 -14.64 -12.52 -1.42
CA LEU A 183 -15.50 -12.96 -2.53
C LEU A 183 -15.51 -14.48 -2.63
N HIS A 184 -16.71 -15.09 -2.62
CA HIS A 184 -16.87 -16.52 -2.83
C HIS A 184 -17.62 -16.83 -4.12
N LYS A 185 -17.40 -18.02 -4.66
CA LYS A 185 -18.22 -18.54 -5.77
C LYS A 185 -19.56 -19.06 -5.26
N HIS A 186 -20.58 -18.92 -6.09
CA HIS A 186 -21.84 -19.63 -5.89
C HIS A 186 -21.66 -21.14 -6.06
N ASP A 187 -22.58 -21.89 -5.47
CA ASP A 187 -22.72 -23.33 -5.68
C ASP A 187 -22.85 -23.68 -7.19
N GLU A 188 -22.14 -24.72 -7.63
CA GLU A 188 -22.12 -25.16 -9.03
C GLU A 188 -23.51 -25.48 -9.58
N ARG A 189 -24.48 -25.83 -8.71
CA ARG A 189 -25.87 -26.11 -9.08
C ARG A 189 -26.57 -24.97 -9.84
N TYR A 190 -26.07 -23.74 -9.70
CA TYR A 190 -26.66 -22.59 -10.38
C TYR A 190 -26.29 -22.52 -11.87
N HIS A 191 -25.28 -23.28 -12.33
CA HIS A 191 -24.84 -23.33 -13.74
C HIS A 191 -24.73 -21.93 -14.39
N ILE A 192 -24.07 -21.00 -13.68
CA ILE A 192 -24.10 -19.55 -13.96
C ILE A 192 -23.75 -19.22 -15.42
N SER A 193 -22.69 -19.84 -15.96
CA SER A 193 -22.25 -19.58 -17.34
C SER A 193 -23.34 -19.92 -18.36
N GLU A 194 -23.92 -21.13 -18.26
CA GLU A 194 -24.97 -21.61 -19.17
C GLU A 194 -26.24 -20.76 -19.05
N LYS A 195 -26.65 -20.44 -17.81
CA LYS A 195 -27.81 -19.58 -17.53
C LYS A 195 -27.63 -18.18 -18.13
N ASN A 196 -26.46 -17.58 -17.96
CA ASN A 196 -26.16 -16.27 -18.51
C ASN A 196 -26.04 -16.28 -20.03
N GLU A 197 -25.49 -17.33 -20.63
CA GLU A 197 -25.47 -17.49 -22.09
C GLU A 197 -26.88 -17.57 -22.67
N PHE A 198 -27.76 -18.37 -22.04
CA PHE A 198 -29.16 -18.44 -22.42
C PHE A 198 -29.85 -17.07 -22.29
N LEU A 199 -29.67 -16.37 -21.16
CA LEU A 199 -30.24 -15.03 -20.98
C LEU A 199 -29.76 -14.04 -22.04
N ARG A 200 -28.48 -14.06 -22.43
CA ARG A 200 -27.97 -13.18 -23.49
C ARG A 200 -28.72 -13.41 -24.81
N LYS A 201 -28.88 -14.68 -25.23
CA LYS A 201 -29.66 -15.03 -26.43
C LYS A 201 -31.11 -14.54 -26.34
N ILE A 202 -31.73 -14.70 -25.16
CA ILE A 202 -33.10 -14.25 -24.93
C ILE A 202 -33.23 -12.72 -24.94
N TYR A 203 -32.30 -11.97 -24.34
CA TYR A 203 -32.27 -10.51 -24.42
C TYR A 203 -32.03 -10.03 -25.86
N GLU A 204 -31.14 -10.67 -26.63
CA GLU A 204 -30.93 -10.36 -28.05
C GLU A 204 -32.22 -10.50 -28.87
N ILE A 205 -32.95 -11.60 -28.66
CA ILE A 205 -34.26 -11.83 -29.28
C ILE A 205 -35.28 -10.79 -28.80
N PHE A 206 -35.29 -10.46 -27.52
CA PHE A 206 -36.18 -9.43 -26.97
C PHE A 206 -35.95 -8.06 -27.62
N HIS A 207 -34.70 -7.63 -27.73
CA HIS A 207 -34.33 -6.34 -28.30
C HIS A 207 -34.67 -6.22 -29.79
N LYS A 208 -34.75 -7.34 -30.53
CA LYS A 208 -35.24 -7.36 -31.92
C LYS A 208 -36.69 -6.86 -32.03
N TYR A 209 -37.54 -7.16 -31.05
CA TYR A 209 -38.96 -6.78 -31.06
C TYR A 209 -39.28 -5.56 -30.19
N PHE A 210 -38.39 -5.18 -29.27
CA PHE A 210 -38.50 -4.01 -28.41
C PHE A 210 -37.40 -2.97 -28.72
N SER A 211 -37.18 -2.66 -30.00
CA SER A 211 -36.04 -1.86 -30.48
C SER A 211 -35.98 -0.42 -29.95
N GLU A 212 -37.12 0.17 -29.57
CA GLU A 212 -37.22 1.54 -29.04
C GLU A 212 -37.28 1.59 -27.49
N CYS A 213 -37.11 0.46 -26.81
CA CYS A 213 -37.09 0.45 -25.34
C CYS A 213 -35.81 1.09 -24.77
N LYS A 214 -35.87 1.45 -23.50
CA LYS A 214 -34.72 1.94 -22.73
C LYS A 214 -34.07 0.77 -22.02
N ILE A 215 -32.75 0.70 -22.06
CA ILE A 215 -31.99 -0.43 -21.51
C ILE A 215 -31.12 0.06 -20.34
N ILE A 216 -31.14 -0.70 -19.25
CA ILE A 216 -30.19 -0.57 -18.14
C ILE A 216 -29.35 -1.84 -18.09
N LYS A 217 -28.06 -1.71 -18.43
CA LYS A 217 -27.11 -2.81 -18.39
C LYS A 217 -26.72 -3.15 -16.95
N LEU A 218 -26.50 -4.43 -16.67
CA LEU A 218 -25.85 -4.86 -15.44
C LEU A 218 -24.39 -4.39 -15.44
N PRO A 219 -23.91 -3.68 -14.41
CA PRO A 219 -22.52 -3.30 -14.30
C PRO A 219 -21.57 -4.51 -14.38
N GLU A 220 -20.39 -4.32 -14.95
CA GLU A 220 -19.39 -5.38 -15.00
C GLU A 220 -18.98 -5.77 -13.57
N GLN A 221 -18.64 -7.04 -13.39
CA GLN A 221 -18.24 -7.61 -12.09
C GLN A 221 -19.27 -7.37 -10.97
N THR A 222 -20.56 -7.38 -11.28
CA THR A 222 -21.61 -7.29 -10.24
C THR A 222 -21.56 -8.50 -9.30
N TYR A 223 -21.78 -8.23 -8.01
CA TYR A 223 -21.79 -9.24 -6.94
C TYR A 223 -23.17 -9.45 -6.36
N SER A 224 -23.44 -10.68 -5.93
CA SER A 224 -24.50 -10.97 -4.97
C SER A 224 -24.04 -10.70 -3.53
N SER A 225 -24.98 -10.49 -2.61
CA SER A 225 -24.68 -10.26 -1.19
C SER A 225 -25.13 -11.45 -0.34
N GLU A 226 -24.29 -11.86 0.62
CA GLU A 226 -24.70 -12.87 1.60
C GLU A 226 -25.75 -12.37 2.60
N ASN A 227 -25.82 -11.05 2.80
CA ASN A 227 -26.79 -10.39 3.68
C ASN A 227 -28.09 -10.02 2.99
N HIS A 228 -28.27 -10.43 1.73
CA HIS A 228 -29.49 -10.12 1.02
C HIS A 228 -30.70 -10.71 1.77
N ILE A 229 -31.76 -9.93 1.96
CA ILE A 229 -32.91 -10.29 2.81
C ILE A 229 -33.65 -11.57 2.40
N ARG A 230 -33.37 -12.10 1.20
CA ARG A 230 -33.96 -13.33 0.64
C ARG A 230 -32.96 -14.49 0.62
N GLY A 231 -31.84 -14.37 1.33
CA GLY A 231 -30.75 -15.34 1.36
C GLY A 231 -29.81 -15.20 0.15
N VAL A 232 -28.86 -16.13 0.05
CA VAL A 232 -27.83 -16.13 -1.00
C VAL A 232 -28.38 -16.70 -2.31
N HIS A 233 -28.29 -15.91 -3.39
CA HIS A 233 -28.67 -16.33 -4.75
C HIS A 233 -27.93 -15.47 -5.78
N PRO A 234 -27.60 -15.96 -7.00
CA PRO A 234 -26.90 -15.17 -8.02
C PRO A 234 -27.63 -13.90 -8.52
N LEU A 235 -28.93 -13.77 -8.26
CA LEU A 235 -29.73 -12.56 -8.57
C LEU A 235 -29.93 -11.64 -7.37
N HIS A 236 -29.42 -12.01 -6.19
CA HIS A 236 -29.58 -11.24 -4.97
C HIS A 236 -28.38 -10.29 -4.81
N TYR A 237 -28.37 -9.25 -5.65
CA TYR A 237 -27.24 -8.31 -5.75
C TYR A 237 -26.97 -7.54 -4.46
N THR A 238 -25.80 -6.90 -4.40
CA THR A 238 -25.47 -5.93 -3.34
C THR A 238 -26.38 -4.70 -3.38
N GLN A 239 -26.49 -3.99 -2.25
CA GLN A 239 -27.30 -2.77 -2.17
C GLN A 239 -26.84 -1.71 -3.17
N GLU A 240 -25.53 -1.57 -3.37
CA GLU A 240 -24.93 -0.64 -4.33
C GLU A 240 -25.41 -0.89 -5.76
N THR A 241 -25.67 -2.15 -6.12
CA THR A 241 -26.19 -2.52 -7.44
C THR A 241 -27.65 -2.06 -7.60
N TYR A 242 -28.47 -2.23 -6.57
CA TYR A 242 -29.86 -1.74 -6.58
C TYR A 242 -29.92 -0.20 -6.59
N ASP A 243 -29.02 0.47 -5.87
CA ASP A 243 -28.88 1.93 -5.90
C ASP A 243 -28.49 2.43 -7.29
N TYR A 244 -27.59 1.72 -7.98
CA TYR A 244 -27.26 1.98 -9.38
C TYR A 244 -28.51 1.89 -10.28
N PHE A 245 -29.30 0.81 -10.18
CA PHE A 245 -30.50 0.66 -10.99
C PHE A 245 -31.50 1.80 -10.74
N MET A 246 -31.72 2.18 -9.47
CA MET A 246 -32.61 3.28 -9.13
C MET A 246 -32.12 4.61 -9.73
N ARG A 247 -30.80 4.90 -9.65
CA ARG A 247 -30.20 6.09 -10.27
C ARG A 247 -30.38 6.09 -11.80
N ALA A 248 -30.24 4.94 -12.44
CA ALA A 248 -30.46 4.80 -13.88
C ALA A 248 -31.93 5.03 -14.26
N ILE A 249 -32.88 4.50 -13.49
CA ILE A 249 -34.32 4.75 -13.69
C ILE A 249 -34.66 6.23 -13.49
N ASP A 250 -34.06 6.89 -12.48
CA ASP A 250 -34.20 8.34 -12.25
C ASP A 250 -33.74 9.16 -13.45
N VAL A 251 -32.63 8.78 -14.10
CA VAL A 251 -32.17 9.42 -15.34
C VAL A 251 -33.16 9.18 -16.47
N LEU A 252 -33.60 7.94 -16.67
CA LEU A 252 -34.52 7.56 -17.76
C LEU A 252 -35.93 8.15 -17.63
N CYS A 253 -36.37 8.43 -16.40
CA CYS A 253 -37.65 9.08 -16.08
C CYS A 253 -37.53 10.61 -15.96
N GLY A 254 -36.32 11.18 -16.10
CA GLY A 254 -36.08 12.62 -16.10
C GLY A 254 -36.02 13.28 -14.73
N PHE A 255 -35.92 12.50 -13.65
CA PHE A 255 -35.72 12.99 -12.28
C PHE A 255 -34.27 13.40 -12.00
N SER A 256 -33.30 12.88 -12.76
CA SER A 256 -31.90 13.27 -12.68
C SER A 256 -31.35 13.65 -14.06
N LYS A 257 -30.68 14.81 -14.13
CA LYS A 257 -29.97 15.30 -15.33
C LYS A 257 -28.46 15.41 -15.12
N ILE A 258 -27.98 15.02 -13.94
CA ILE A 258 -26.57 15.20 -13.52
C ILE A 258 -25.68 14.17 -14.21
N ASN A 259 -26.23 13.02 -14.62
CA ASN A 259 -25.46 11.94 -15.23
C ASN A 259 -26.24 11.23 -16.34
N THR A 260 -25.53 10.48 -17.20
CA THR A 260 -26.14 9.57 -18.19
C THR A 260 -26.16 8.14 -17.67
N THR A 261 -27.02 7.27 -18.21
CA THR A 261 -27.03 5.84 -17.86
C THR A 261 -25.71 5.15 -18.18
N GLU A 262 -25.07 5.51 -19.28
CA GLU A 262 -23.74 5.02 -19.68
C GLU A 262 -22.65 5.40 -18.66
N ASN A 263 -22.65 6.64 -18.18
CA ASN A 263 -21.68 7.07 -17.16
C ASN A 263 -21.93 6.38 -15.81
N LEU A 264 -23.19 6.19 -15.42
CA LEU A 264 -23.54 5.43 -14.21
C LEU A 264 -23.05 3.99 -14.30
N TYR A 265 -23.20 3.36 -15.47
CA TYR A 265 -22.71 2.01 -15.74
C TYR A 265 -21.19 1.93 -15.59
N ARG A 266 -20.44 2.87 -16.18
CA ARG A 266 -18.97 2.93 -16.07
C ARG A 266 -18.51 3.17 -14.64
N ASP A 267 -19.12 4.11 -13.92
CA ASP A 267 -18.81 4.41 -12.52
C ASP A 267 -19.02 3.17 -11.63
N GLN A 268 -20.15 2.50 -11.77
CA GLN A 268 -20.44 1.32 -10.96
C GLN A 268 -19.55 0.13 -11.35
N SER A 269 -19.28 -0.08 -12.63
CA SER A 269 -18.38 -1.15 -13.11
C SER A 269 -16.94 -0.96 -12.61
N LEU A 270 -16.46 0.30 -12.55
CA LEU A 270 -15.16 0.63 -11.96
C LEU A 270 -15.12 0.34 -10.46
N LYS A 271 -16.16 0.74 -9.71
CA LYS A 271 -16.28 0.45 -8.27
C LYS A 271 -16.27 -1.04 -8.00
N ASN A 272 -17.00 -1.80 -8.81
CA ASN A 272 -16.99 -3.25 -8.73
C ASN A 272 -15.57 -3.79 -8.99
N SER A 273 -14.91 -3.34 -10.06
CA SER A 273 -13.55 -3.78 -10.39
C SER A 273 -12.51 -3.46 -9.30
N MET A 274 -12.62 -2.31 -8.64
CA MET A 274 -11.77 -1.98 -7.48
C MET A 274 -12.04 -2.91 -6.30
N LEU A 275 -13.30 -3.27 -6.04
CA LEU A 275 -13.66 -4.24 -5.02
C LEU A 275 -13.12 -5.64 -5.36
N PHE A 276 -13.22 -6.08 -6.61
CA PHE A 276 -12.61 -7.33 -7.08
C PHE A 276 -11.10 -7.36 -6.85
N GLN A 277 -10.40 -6.28 -7.20
CA GLN A 277 -8.95 -6.18 -7.02
C GLN A 277 -8.57 -6.20 -5.54
N LYS A 278 -9.35 -5.52 -4.69
CA LYS A 278 -9.13 -5.52 -3.25
C LYS A 278 -9.37 -6.90 -2.63
N SER A 279 -10.46 -7.58 -3.02
CA SER A 279 -10.83 -8.89 -2.46
C SER A 279 -10.07 -10.07 -3.07
N ASN A 280 -9.55 -9.98 -4.30
CA ASN A 280 -8.69 -11.01 -4.92
C ASN A 280 -7.19 -10.73 -4.80
N GLY A 281 -6.80 -9.51 -4.44
CA GLY A 281 -5.43 -9.19 -4.03
C GLY A 281 -4.99 -10.00 -2.81
N GLU A 282 -5.93 -10.54 -2.03
CA GLU A 282 -5.64 -11.30 -0.81
C GLU A 282 -5.37 -12.81 -1.04
N ILE A 283 -5.66 -13.41 -2.20
CA ILE A 283 -5.57 -14.90 -2.37
C ILE A 283 -4.51 -15.35 -3.40
N LEU A 284 -4.23 -14.57 -4.44
CA LEU A 284 -3.22 -14.92 -5.46
C LEU A 284 -1.83 -14.37 -5.14
N GLU A 285 -1.73 -13.31 -4.33
CA GLU A 285 -0.47 -12.86 -3.73
C GLU A 285 0.03 -13.81 -2.64
N GLU A 286 -0.81 -14.64 -2.02
CA GLU A 286 -0.34 -15.52 -0.94
C GLU A 286 0.50 -16.70 -1.46
N ILE A 287 0.05 -17.48 -2.45
CA ILE A 287 0.70 -18.78 -2.76
C ILE A 287 1.95 -18.62 -3.65
N HIS A 288 1.88 -17.77 -4.69
CA HIS A 288 3.01 -17.57 -5.61
C HIS A 288 4.08 -16.66 -5.00
N ASP A 289 3.68 -15.71 -4.15
CA ASP A 289 4.60 -14.85 -3.42
C ASP A 289 5.15 -15.53 -2.15
N LEU A 290 4.50 -16.54 -1.54
CA LEU A 290 5.09 -17.35 -0.47
C LEU A 290 6.26 -18.21 -0.96
N ALA A 291 6.15 -18.89 -2.10
CA ALA A 291 7.26 -19.70 -2.62
C ALA A 291 8.44 -18.81 -3.08
N ALA A 292 8.15 -17.68 -3.72
CA ALA A 292 9.17 -16.71 -4.12
C ALA A 292 9.66 -15.81 -2.96
N ARG A 293 8.89 -15.60 -1.89
CA ARG A 293 9.36 -14.99 -0.62
C ARG A 293 10.09 -15.99 0.24
N ILE A 294 9.84 -17.28 0.23
CA ILE A 294 10.66 -18.25 0.97
C ILE A 294 12.07 -18.26 0.36
N ASP A 295 12.20 -18.38 -0.96
CA ASP A 295 13.50 -18.37 -1.64
C ASP A 295 14.21 -16.98 -1.57
N ARG A 296 13.44 -15.88 -1.47
CA ARG A 296 13.97 -14.51 -1.23
C ARG A 296 14.24 -14.20 0.24
N LEU A 297 13.46 -14.70 1.20
CA LEU A 297 13.65 -14.54 2.64
C LEU A 297 14.78 -15.43 3.13
N GLU A 298 14.98 -16.63 2.58
CA GLU A 298 16.16 -17.46 2.84
C GLU A 298 17.44 -16.78 2.33
N LYS A 299 17.37 -16.00 1.24
CA LYS A 299 18.49 -15.14 0.77
C LYS A 299 18.60 -13.79 1.51
N GLN A 300 17.50 -13.22 2.01
CA GLN A 300 17.46 -11.95 2.76
C GLN A 300 17.63 -12.11 4.29
N THR A 301 17.70 -13.33 4.82
CA THR A 301 17.94 -13.60 6.25
C THR A 301 19.42 -13.82 6.58
N ALA A 302 20.30 -13.88 5.58
CA ALA A 302 21.73 -13.70 5.82
C ALA A 302 21.97 -12.21 6.11
N SER A 303 22.10 -11.88 7.39
CA SER A 303 22.52 -10.55 7.82
C SER A 303 23.83 -10.18 7.13
N ILE A 304 23.87 -9.01 6.48
CA ILE A 304 25.09 -8.52 5.83
C ILE A 304 26.10 -8.23 6.93
N LYS A 305 27.25 -8.89 6.89
CA LYS A 305 28.31 -8.70 7.88
C LYS A 305 29.08 -7.45 7.54
N VAL A 306 29.29 -6.58 8.53
CA VAL A 306 29.87 -5.25 8.35
C VAL A 306 31.00 -5.01 9.32
N ASP A 307 32.13 -4.52 8.81
CA ASP A 307 33.13 -3.87 9.64
C ASP A 307 33.01 -2.36 9.57
N ILE A 308 33.36 -1.70 10.67
CA ILE A 308 33.33 -0.26 10.81
C ILE A 308 34.72 0.20 11.26
N PHE A 309 35.32 1.09 10.48
CA PHE A 309 36.55 1.80 10.84
C PHE A 309 36.29 3.30 10.71
N GLY A 310 36.23 4.03 11.82
CA GLY A 310 35.90 5.45 11.77
C GLY A 310 35.51 6.03 13.12
N CYS A 311 34.56 6.95 13.13
CA CYS A 311 34.07 7.56 14.36
C CYS A 311 32.65 7.09 14.72
N CYS A 312 32.10 7.66 15.78
CA CYS A 312 30.78 7.30 16.29
C CYS A 312 29.64 7.47 15.27
N VAL A 313 29.82 8.31 14.24
CA VAL A 313 28.86 8.51 13.16
C VAL A 313 28.59 7.18 12.45
N SER A 314 29.64 6.52 11.94
CA SER A 314 29.49 5.30 11.14
C SER A 314 28.84 4.16 11.91
N ARG A 315 29.18 4.01 13.20
CA ARG A 315 28.52 3.04 14.08
C ARG A 315 27.03 3.37 14.28
N ASP A 316 26.70 4.64 14.51
CA ASP A 316 25.34 5.01 14.86
C ASP A 316 24.36 4.90 13.67
N ILE A 317 24.83 4.82 12.41
CA ILE A 317 24.00 4.55 11.22
C ILE A 317 23.14 3.28 11.41
N PHE A 318 23.74 2.21 11.92
CA PHE A 318 23.08 0.90 12.08
C PHE A 318 21.97 0.87 13.14
N ARG A 319 21.75 1.98 13.87
CA ARG A 319 20.58 2.13 14.75
C ARG A 319 19.33 2.54 13.98
N TYR A 320 19.49 3.01 12.75
CA TYR A 320 18.41 3.49 11.88
C TYR A 320 18.14 2.52 10.72
N THR A 321 18.90 1.43 10.62
CA THR A 321 18.64 0.32 9.69
C THR A 321 17.60 -0.65 10.27
N PHE A 322 16.95 -1.44 9.42
CA PHE A 322 16.00 -2.46 9.90
C PHE A 322 16.70 -3.49 10.81
N PRO A 323 16.10 -3.90 11.95
CA PRO A 323 16.72 -4.85 12.88
C PRO A 323 17.11 -6.17 12.20
N GLY A 324 18.32 -6.67 12.48
CA GLY A 324 18.82 -7.94 11.95
C GLY A 324 19.31 -7.90 10.49
N ARG A 325 19.24 -6.74 9.82
CA ARG A 325 19.72 -6.57 8.44
C ARG A 325 21.25 -6.57 8.33
N TYR A 326 21.92 -5.96 9.30
CA TYR A 326 23.36 -5.85 9.35
C TYR A 326 23.89 -6.43 10.67
N THR A 327 24.97 -7.19 10.59
CA THR A 327 25.72 -7.69 11.75
C THR A 327 27.06 -6.97 11.78
N VAL A 328 27.27 -6.13 12.78
CA VAL A 328 28.57 -5.46 12.97
C VAL A 328 29.57 -6.47 13.52
N CYS A 329 30.52 -6.90 12.70
CA CYS A 329 31.59 -7.85 13.04
C CYS A 329 32.68 -7.17 13.87
N SER A 330 33.18 -6.03 13.40
CA SER A 330 34.12 -5.18 14.11
C SER A 330 33.67 -3.73 14.10
N ASN A 331 33.89 -3.06 15.23
CA ASN A 331 33.77 -1.62 15.33
C ASN A 331 35.08 -1.06 15.89
N ILE A 332 35.81 -0.33 15.05
CA ILE A 332 37.09 0.29 15.35
C ILE A 332 36.89 1.80 15.32
N GLU A 333 36.82 2.40 16.52
CA GLU A 333 36.76 3.85 16.71
C GLU A 333 38.02 4.34 17.45
N ARG A 334 38.17 5.67 17.57
CA ARG A 334 39.30 6.37 18.23
C ARG A 334 40.67 6.17 17.59
N LEU A 335 40.76 5.43 16.48
CA LEU A 335 42.00 5.14 15.79
C LEU A 335 42.01 5.77 14.40
N ALA A 336 43.03 6.56 14.14
CA ALA A 336 43.26 7.21 12.86
C ALA A 336 44.12 6.28 11.99
N ILE A 337 43.93 6.32 10.67
CA ILE A 337 44.79 5.60 9.72
C ILE A 337 46.23 6.08 9.86
N THR A 338 46.44 7.39 10.07
CA THR A 338 47.77 7.97 10.29
C THR A 338 48.48 7.42 11.54
N ASN A 339 47.76 6.82 12.48
CA ASN A 339 48.29 6.23 13.70
C ASN A 339 48.53 4.71 13.60
N LEU A 340 48.17 4.09 12.48
CA LEU A 340 48.43 2.66 12.25
C LEU A 340 49.92 2.41 11.98
N TYR A 341 50.33 1.16 12.12
CA TYR A 341 51.68 0.69 11.84
C TYR A 341 52.77 1.37 12.68
N CYS A 342 52.42 1.81 13.88
CA CYS A 342 53.38 2.23 14.88
C CYS A 342 53.93 0.99 15.61
N PRO A 343 55.07 1.10 16.32
CA PRO A 343 55.51 0.05 17.23
C PRO A 343 54.46 -0.23 18.32
N PRO A 344 54.18 -1.50 18.66
CA PRO A 344 53.22 -1.84 19.70
C PRO A 344 53.77 -1.48 21.09
N VAL A 345 52.87 -1.12 22.00
CA VAL A 345 53.13 -0.83 23.41
C VAL A 345 52.65 -2.00 24.25
N ASN A 346 53.59 -2.68 24.93
CA ASN A 346 53.32 -3.86 25.74
C ASN A 346 53.25 -3.51 27.23
N GLU A 347 52.22 -2.75 27.61
CA GLU A 347 51.98 -2.35 29.00
C GLU A 347 50.66 -2.91 29.54
N LYS A 348 50.61 -3.17 30.85
CA LYS A 348 49.39 -3.58 31.55
C LYS A 348 48.81 -2.41 32.33
N PHE A 349 47.53 -2.13 32.12
CA PHE A 349 46.84 -1.01 32.77
C PHE A 349 45.90 -1.48 33.85
N ASP A 350 45.89 -0.75 34.97
CA ASP A 350 44.93 -0.96 36.04
C ASP A 350 43.68 -0.10 35.81
N ASN A 351 42.52 -0.76 35.75
CA ASN A 351 41.21 -0.10 35.69
C ASN A 351 40.29 -0.59 36.83
N SER A 352 40.85 -1.06 37.94
CA SER A 352 40.12 -1.52 39.13
C SER A 352 39.11 -0.49 39.68
N SER A 353 39.38 0.81 39.47
CA SER A 353 38.50 1.90 39.86
C SER A 353 37.21 2.04 39.03
N GLY A 354 37.11 1.36 37.88
CA GLY A 354 35.96 1.45 36.97
C GLY A 354 35.76 2.82 36.32
N LYS A 355 36.72 3.75 36.43
CA LYS A 355 36.60 5.12 35.90
C LYS A 355 36.58 5.18 34.38
N VAL A 356 37.20 4.21 33.69
CA VAL A 356 37.21 4.11 32.23
C VAL A 356 36.24 3.02 31.79
N LEU A 357 35.30 3.36 30.90
CA LEU A 357 34.34 2.41 30.36
C LEU A 357 35.04 1.33 29.54
N ASN A 358 34.56 0.08 29.62
CA ASN A 358 35.14 -1.07 28.90
C ASN A 358 35.31 -0.82 27.40
N TYR A 359 34.36 -0.13 26.76
CA TYR A 359 34.46 0.21 25.34
C TYR A 359 35.69 1.08 25.03
N GLU A 360 35.91 2.14 25.83
CA GLU A 360 37.05 3.06 25.63
C GLU A 360 38.37 2.35 25.95
N LYS A 361 38.38 1.46 26.95
CA LYS A 361 39.54 0.60 27.27
C LYS A 361 39.88 -0.32 26.09
N ASN A 362 38.89 -0.99 25.49
CA ASN A 362 39.12 -1.89 24.36
C ASN A 362 39.71 -1.14 23.14
N MET A 363 39.25 0.09 22.87
CA MET A 363 39.82 0.92 21.78
C MET A 363 41.24 1.36 22.10
N PHE A 364 41.53 1.70 23.37
CA PHE A 364 42.87 2.02 23.82
C PHE A 364 43.82 0.82 23.68
N GLU A 365 43.43 -0.36 24.12
CA GLU A 365 44.21 -1.59 23.96
C GLU A 365 44.44 -1.94 22.47
N LEU A 366 43.43 -1.76 21.61
CA LEU A 366 43.56 -1.98 20.17
C LEU A 366 44.64 -1.07 19.56
N GLN A 367 44.66 0.20 19.98
CA GLN A 367 45.68 1.15 19.57
C GLN A 367 47.08 0.76 20.06
N LEU A 368 47.22 0.35 21.32
CA LEU A 368 48.53 -0.02 21.88
C LEU A 368 49.11 -1.26 21.21
N HIS A 369 48.29 -2.27 20.95
CA HIS A 369 48.72 -3.50 20.29
C HIS A 369 48.85 -3.37 18.77
N GLN A 370 48.39 -2.26 18.18
CA GLN A 370 48.50 -1.98 16.75
C GLN A 370 47.88 -3.08 15.86
N ASN A 371 46.82 -3.72 16.35
CA ASN A 371 46.21 -4.90 15.73
C ASN A 371 44.87 -4.60 15.02
N ALA A 372 44.52 -3.32 14.83
CA ALA A 372 43.30 -2.91 14.14
C ALA A 372 43.20 -3.45 12.71
N VAL A 373 44.29 -3.38 11.95
CA VAL A 373 44.34 -3.93 10.57
C VAL A 373 44.19 -5.45 10.59
N GLN A 374 44.88 -6.14 11.50
CA GLN A 374 44.75 -7.59 11.64
C GLN A 374 43.31 -7.99 12.00
N LYS A 375 42.62 -7.19 12.81
CA LYS A 375 41.22 -7.41 13.16
C LYS A 375 40.30 -7.32 11.93
N LEU A 376 40.52 -6.35 11.03
CA LEU A 376 39.80 -6.26 9.76
C LEU A 376 40.12 -7.46 8.85
N LYS A 377 41.40 -7.83 8.70
CA LYS A 377 41.81 -8.97 7.86
C LYS A 377 41.27 -10.32 8.32
N ASN A 378 41.06 -10.48 9.63
CA ASN A 378 40.51 -11.70 10.21
C ASN A 378 38.97 -11.70 10.26
N SER A 379 38.33 -10.61 9.81
CA SER A 379 36.89 -10.48 9.86
C SER A 379 36.23 -11.21 8.71
N GLU A 380 35.03 -11.73 8.96
CA GLU A 380 34.18 -12.35 7.94
C GLU A 380 33.19 -11.33 7.33
N ALA A 381 33.48 -10.03 7.44
CA ALA A 381 32.58 -9.00 6.95
C ALA A 381 32.54 -8.93 5.43
N ASP A 382 31.34 -8.73 4.88
CA ASP A 382 31.10 -8.57 3.45
C ASP A 382 31.47 -7.15 2.98
N ILE A 383 31.28 -6.16 3.86
CA ILE A 383 31.51 -4.75 3.58
C ILE A 383 32.29 -4.05 4.70
N LEU A 384 33.06 -3.03 4.33
CA LEU A 384 33.75 -2.12 5.24
C LEU A 384 33.15 -0.72 5.13
N ILE A 385 32.59 -0.20 6.24
CA ILE A 385 32.23 1.21 6.38
C ILE A 385 33.42 1.98 6.94
N LEU A 386 33.86 2.99 6.19
CA LEU A 386 35.03 3.80 6.50
C LEU A 386 34.65 5.28 6.64
N ASP A 387 35.10 5.94 7.70
CA ASP A 387 35.12 7.39 7.77
C ASP A 387 36.44 7.90 8.39
N LEU A 388 36.83 9.13 8.08
CA LEU A 388 38.09 9.71 8.54
C LEU A 388 37.94 10.55 9.80
N GLY A 389 36.86 10.39 10.56
CA GLY A 389 36.52 11.26 11.68
C GLY A 389 37.46 11.24 12.85
N GLU A 390 38.26 10.20 13.00
CA GLU A 390 39.26 10.13 14.07
C GLU A 390 40.62 10.73 13.65
N GLU A 391 40.80 11.09 12.37
CA GLU A 391 41.99 11.83 11.93
C GLU A 391 42.11 13.18 12.63
N ARG A 392 41.00 13.76 13.09
CA ARG A 392 40.94 15.00 13.87
C ARG A 392 41.55 14.91 15.28
N LEU A 393 41.77 13.71 15.80
CA LEU A 393 42.26 13.55 17.18
C LEU A 393 43.67 14.14 17.28
N GLU A 394 44.06 14.57 18.47
CA GLU A 394 45.46 14.93 18.72
C GLU A 394 46.31 13.66 18.80
N ARG A 395 47.63 13.78 18.60
CA ARG A 395 48.56 12.67 18.75
C ARG A 395 49.53 12.95 19.88
N TYR A 396 49.70 11.99 20.78
CA TYR A 396 50.81 11.98 21.73
C TYR A 396 52.00 11.28 21.11
N ILE A 397 53.14 11.96 21.11
CA ILE A 397 54.43 11.38 20.76
C ILE A 397 55.14 11.01 22.06
N LEU A 398 55.34 9.71 22.25
CA LEU A 398 55.96 9.13 23.42
C LEU A 398 57.36 8.63 23.08
N ASP A 399 58.29 8.80 24.01
CA ASP A 399 59.62 8.19 23.96
C ASP A 399 59.70 7.01 24.92
N HIS A 400 60.20 5.89 24.43
CA HIS A 400 60.58 4.74 25.24
C HIS A 400 61.97 4.26 24.83
N SER A 401 62.97 4.52 25.67
CA SER A 401 64.36 4.13 25.42
C SER A 401 64.89 4.60 24.04
N GLY A 402 64.49 5.81 23.60
CA GLY A 402 64.87 6.40 22.31
C GLY A 402 63.99 5.99 21.12
N GLN A 403 63.03 5.08 21.30
CA GLN A 403 62.02 4.75 20.30
C GLN A 403 60.83 5.70 20.42
N LYS A 404 60.44 6.33 19.31
CA LYS A 404 59.26 7.20 19.25
C LYS A 404 58.01 6.40 18.89
N ILE A 405 56.93 6.64 19.64
CA ILE A 405 55.62 6.01 19.43
C ILE A 405 54.57 7.10 19.34
N MET A 406 53.70 7.00 18.35
CA MET A 406 52.59 7.92 18.15
C MET A 406 51.27 7.23 18.54
N LEU A 407 50.47 7.90 19.38
CA LEU A 407 49.18 7.40 19.86
C LEU A 407 48.10 8.49 19.75
N ASN A 408 46.88 8.14 19.34
CA ASN A 408 45.74 9.07 19.35
C ASN A 408 45.29 9.39 20.76
N HIS A 409 45.14 10.67 21.07
CA HIS A 409 44.62 11.13 22.35
C HIS A 409 43.11 11.40 22.29
N TRP A 410 42.40 11.01 23.36
CA TRP A 410 41.04 11.46 23.65
C TRP A 410 40.75 11.44 25.15
N GLY A 411 40.02 12.45 25.64
CA GLY A 411 39.90 12.72 27.08
C GLY A 411 39.29 11.62 27.95
N LYS A 412 38.57 10.65 27.37
CA LYS A 412 37.93 9.58 28.16
C LYS A 412 38.92 8.53 28.68
N VAL A 413 40.15 8.53 28.19
CA VAL A 413 41.22 7.63 28.61
C VAL A 413 42.42 8.36 29.22
N ASP A 414 42.24 9.63 29.63
CA ASP A 414 43.32 10.43 30.23
C ASP A 414 43.97 9.70 31.41
N GLU A 415 43.19 9.04 32.27
CA GLU A 415 43.75 8.24 33.38
C GLU A 415 44.71 7.13 32.90
N LEU A 416 44.43 6.48 31.77
CA LEU A 416 45.30 5.44 31.22
C LEU A 416 46.58 6.03 30.66
N TYR A 417 46.50 7.22 30.04
CA TYR A 417 47.68 7.97 29.63
C TYR A 417 48.55 8.40 30.82
N ARG A 418 47.94 8.85 31.92
CA ARG A 418 48.67 9.17 33.15
C ARG A 418 49.43 7.96 33.71
N GLN A 419 48.84 6.76 33.63
CA GLN A 419 49.56 5.53 34.01
C GLN A 419 50.75 5.22 33.10
N LEU A 420 50.69 5.59 31.82
CA LEU A 420 51.71 5.29 30.83
C LEU A 420 52.98 6.15 30.99
N PHE A 421 52.81 7.44 31.30
CA PHE A 421 53.94 8.39 31.33
C PHE A 421 53.98 9.39 32.51
N GLU A 422 53.00 9.40 33.42
CA GLU A 422 52.99 10.31 34.59
C GLU A 422 53.21 9.60 35.94
N LYS A 423 53.11 8.27 36.00
CA LYS A 423 53.42 7.52 37.23
C LYS A 423 54.93 7.53 37.51
N ASP A 424 55.34 7.63 38.77
CA ASP A 424 56.74 7.42 39.17
C ASP A 424 57.22 6.05 38.65
N GLY A 425 58.20 6.05 37.73
CA GLY A 425 58.66 4.86 37.03
C GLY A 425 57.86 4.46 35.77
N GLY A 426 57.05 5.36 35.20
CA GLY A 426 56.39 5.15 33.91
C GLY A 426 57.41 4.81 32.81
N ALA A 427 57.13 3.76 32.04
CA ALA A 427 58.04 3.28 31.01
C ALA A 427 58.21 4.29 29.85
N TYR A 428 57.24 5.19 29.65
CA TYR A 428 57.19 6.12 28.52
C TYR A 428 57.31 7.57 28.99
N LYS A 429 57.84 8.45 28.15
CA LYS A 429 57.88 9.89 28.37
C LYS A 429 57.11 10.62 27.27
N LEU A 430 56.15 11.47 27.63
CA LEU A 430 55.50 12.36 26.67
C LEU A 430 56.51 13.40 26.17
N GLU A 431 56.81 13.38 24.87
CA GLU A 431 57.72 14.33 24.22
C GLU A 431 56.97 15.54 23.68
N LYS A 432 55.89 15.31 22.93
CA LYS A 432 55.07 16.38 22.37
C LYS A 432 53.64 15.92 22.12
N VAL A 433 52.73 16.89 22.14
CA VAL A 433 51.37 16.76 21.63
C VAL A 433 51.37 17.37 20.22
N LEU A 434 50.94 16.61 19.23
CA LEU A 434 50.90 17.01 17.84
C LEU A 434 49.45 17.29 17.42
N SER A 435 49.22 18.45 16.82
CA SER A 435 47.94 18.78 16.22
C SER A 435 47.68 17.88 15.01
N PRO A 436 46.43 17.47 14.73
CA PRO A 436 46.10 16.76 13.48
C PRO A 436 46.51 17.54 12.23
N PHE A 437 46.52 18.89 12.29
CA PHE A 437 46.85 19.75 11.16
C PHE A 437 48.36 19.86 10.88
N ASP A 438 49.19 19.45 11.84
CA ASP A 438 50.66 19.50 11.74
C ASP A 438 51.26 18.19 11.21
N LEU A 439 50.42 17.22 10.84
CA LEU A 439 50.88 15.95 10.26
C LEU A 439 51.44 16.16 8.85
N ASP A 440 52.63 15.61 8.62
CA ASP A 440 53.28 15.67 7.32
C ASP A 440 52.48 14.90 6.25
N GLU A 441 52.31 15.50 5.07
CA GLU A 441 51.51 14.89 4.00
C GLU A 441 52.16 13.61 3.45
N THR A 442 53.48 13.50 3.46
CA THR A 442 54.20 12.28 3.05
C THR A 442 53.84 11.12 3.96
N LEU A 443 53.82 11.37 5.28
CA LEU A 443 53.40 10.38 6.28
C LEU A 443 51.93 9.98 6.07
N ILE A 444 51.03 10.95 5.83
CA ILE A 444 49.62 10.67 5.54
C ILE A 444 49.49 9.74 4.34
N ARG A 445 50.16 10.07 3.23
CA ARG A 445 50.14 9.30 1.99
C ARG A 445 50.71 7.90 2.17
N GLU A 446 51.84 7.77 2.86
CA GLU A 446 52.45 6.48 3.20
C GLU A 446 51.47 5.59 3.96
N LYS A 447 50.87 6.12 5.05
CA LYS A 447 49.94 5.38 5.90
C LYS A 447 48.65 5.01 5.16
N PHE A 448 48.12 5.90 4.34
CA PHE A 448 46.91 5.65 3.56
C PHE A 448 47.15 4.62 2.45
N SER A 449 48.29 4.70 1.75
CA SER A 449 48.68 3.70 0.74
C SER A 449 48.79 2.31 1.38
N ARG A 450 49.54 2.20 2.47
CA ARG A 450 49.73 0.93 3.18
C ARG A 450 48.41 0.38 3.73
N PHE A 451 47.54 1.24 4.26
CA PHE A 451 46.21 0.84 4.70
C PHE A 451 45.35 0.30 3.57
N ALA A 452 45.34 0.97 2.41
CA ALA A 452 44.64 0.47 1.23
C ALA A 452 45.19 -0.88 0.76
N GLU A 453 46.52 -1.04 0.70
CA GLU A 453 47.17 -2.31 0.33
C GLU A 453 46.78 -3.47 1.27
N ASP A 454 46.64 -3.20 2.57
CA ASP A 454 46.34 -4.22 3.58
C ASP A 454 44.87 -4.62 3.66
N ILE A 455 43.93 -3.77 3.21
CA ILE A 455 42.49 -4.03 3.31
C ILE A 455 41.86 -4.39 1.96
N VAL A 456 42.41 -3.91 0.84
CA VAL A 456 41.83 -4.14 -0.47
C VAL A 456 42.25 -5.52 -0.98
N LYS A 457 41.31 -6.20 -1.63
CA LYS A 457 41.56 -7.47 -2.31
C LYS A 457 42.57 -7.29 -3.44
N SER A 458 43.66 -8.04 -3.38
CA SER A 458 44.72 -8.03 -4.38
C SER A 458 45.39 -9.39 -4.46
N GLU A 459 46.34 -9.58 -5.37
CA GLU A 459 47.15 -10.81 -5.43
C GLU A 459 47.92 -11.07 -4.13
N THR A 460 48.35 -10.01 -3.44
CA THR A 460 49.07 -10.10 -2.15
C THR A 460 48.15 -10.13 -0.94
N ASN A 461 46.84 -9.89 -1.13
CA ASN A 461 45.82 -9.88 -0.08
C ASN A 461 44.50 -10.47 -0.61
N PRO A 462 44.43 -11.79 -0.89
CA PRO A 462 43.27 -12.40 -1.55
C PRO A 462 41.99 -12.36 -0.70
N ASP A 463 42.15 -12.22 0.61
CA ASP A 463 41.06 -12.16 1.60
C ASP A 463 40.63 -10.72 1.94
N GLY A 464 41.20 -9.71 1.27
CA GLY A 464 40.78 -8.32 1.42
C GLY A 464 39.36 -8.05 0.90
N TYR A 465 38.83 -6.87 1.22
CA TYR A 465 37.55 -6.41 0.69
C TYR A 465 37.68 -6.09 -0.79
N LEU A 466 36.68 -6.47 -1.58
CA LEU A 466 36.53 -5.94 -2.93
C LEU A 466 36.42 -4.41 -2.86
N PRO A 467 37.05 -3.66 -3.78
CA PRO A 467 36.98 -2.19 -3.76
C PRO A 467 35.55 -1.66 -3.70
N GLU A 468 34.63 -2.27 -4.44
CA GLU A 468 33.19 -1.95 -4.47
C GLU A 468 32.43 -2.28 -3.18
N ASN A 469 33.06 -3.01 -2.24
CA ASN A 469 32.54 -3.34 -0.91
C ASN A 469 33.10 -2.42 0.20
N ILE A 470 33.93 -1.44 -0.15
CA ILE A 470 34.43 -0.41 0.77
C ILE A 470 33.60 0.86 0.59
N TYR A 471 32.88 1.26 1.65
CA TYR A 471 31.92 2.36 1.62
C TYR A 471 32.45 3.49 2.48
N VAL A 472 32.83 4.58 1.84
CA VAL A 472 33.41 5.75 2.52
C VAL A 472 32.34 6.78 2.80
N VAL A 473 32.07 7.05 4.08
CA VAL A 473 31.16 8.10 4.52
C VAL A 473 31.95 9.40 4.68
N GLU A 474 31.72 10.37 3.79
CA GLU A 474 32.37 11.68 3.85
C GLU A 474 31.79 12.54 4.97
N ILE A 475 32.26 12.31 6.19
CA ILE A 475 31.80 13.07 7.34
C ILE A 475 32.38 14.51 7.37
N GLN A 476 31.62 15.42 7.98
CA GLN A 476 32.01 16.81 8.21
C GLN A 476 31.32 17.32 9.47
N TYR A 477 31.99 18.14 10.26
CA TYR A 477 31.37 18.83 11.37
C TYR A 477 30.19 19.69 10.89
N ALA A 478 29.02 19.45 11.48
CA ALA A 478 27.85 20.28 11.27
C ALA A 478 28.10 21.69 11.80
N LYS A 479 27.82 22.71 10.99
CA LYS A 479 28.11 24.12 11.36
C LYS A 479 27.28 24.63 12.53
N ASN A 480 26.07 24.10 12.70
CA ASN A 480 25.13 24.53 13.74
C ASN A 480 24.50 23.31 14.42
N ILE A 481 24.06 23.49 15.67
CA ILE A 481 23.30 22.52 16.43
C ILE A 481 21.86 23.01 16.62
N ILE A 482 20.88 22.10 16.50
CA ILE A 482 19.47 22.40 16.80
C ILE A 482 19.26 22.26 18.30
N SER A 483 18.82 23.35 18.93
CA SER A 483 18.52 23.39 20.35
C SER A 483 17.15 22.82 20.69
N ASN A 484 16.94 22.52 21.98
CA ASN A 484 15.65 22.06 22.49
C ASN A 484 14.54 23.13 22.39
N SER A 485 14.92 24.39 22.18
CA SER A 485 14.00 25.47 21.87
C SER A 485 13.63 25.56 20.39
N GLY A 486 14.08 24.62 19.56
CA GLY A 486 13.82 24.60 18.11
C GLY A 486 14.62 25.65 17.34
N LYS A 487 15.71 26.20 17.91
CA LYS A 487 16.53 27.25 17.30
C LYS A 487 17.91 26.73 16.91
N LEU A 488 18.55 27.41 15.96
CA LEU A 488 19.96 27.17 15.67
C LEU A 488 20.82 27.81 16.76
N ALA A 489 21.74 27.03 17.32
CA ALA A 489 22.72 27.47 18.28
C ALA A 489 24.14 27.20 17.79
N ASN A 490 25.08 27.99 18.33
CA ASN A 490 26.51 27.74 18.18
C ASN A 490 26.98 26.74 19.25
N TYR A 491 28.07 26.04 18.95
CA TYR A 491 28.73 25.19 19.92
C TYR A 491 29.42 26.03 21.01
N LYS A 492 29.44 25.51 22.23
CA LYS A 492 30.14 26.18 23.36
C LYS A 492 31.65 26.05 23.28
N ASN A 493 32.14 24.92 22.78
CA ASN A 493 33.56 24.65 22.63
C ASN A 493 34.04 25.08 21.24
N ASP A 494 35.30 25.48 21.14
CA ASP A 494 35.94 25.74 19.86
C ASP A 494 36.32 24.42 19.19
N TYR A 495 35.45 23.93 18.32
CA TYR A 495 35.68 22.72 17.53
C TYR A 495 36.52 22.99 16.27
N LYS A 496 36.94 24.23 15.99
CA LYS A 496 37.64 24.60 14.76
C LYS A 496 36.97 24.08 13.49
N ILE A 497 35.66 24.28 13.39
CA ILE A 497 34.80 23.61 12.38
C ILE A 497 35.30 23.80 10.95
N GLY A 498 35.71 25.01 10.60
CA GLY A 498 36.23 25.32 9.27
C GLY A 498 37.53 24.57 8.95
N GLU A 499 38.49 24.58 9.88
CA GLU A 499 39.79 23.91 9.73
C GLU A 499 39.62 22.39 9.61
N CYS A 500 38.84 21.77 10.51
CA CYS A 500 38.57 20.33 10.47
C CYS A 500 37.91 19.89 9.16
N ASN A 501 36.89 20.63 8.69
CA ASN A 501 36.20 20.28 7.46
C ASN A 501 37.09 20.45 6.23
N ALA A 502 37.92 21.49 6.18
CA ALA A 502 38.91 21.67 5.11
C ALA A 502 39.97 20.54 5.14
N PHE A 503 40.42 20.16 6.33
CA PHE A 503 41.36 19.06 6.51
C PHE A 503 40.78 17.72 6.03
N TRP A 504 39.56 17.37 6.43
CA TRP A 504 38.91 16.14 5.93
C TRP A 504 38.70 16.13 4.43
N GLN A 505 38.34 17.26 3.81
CA GLN A 505 38.23 17.34 2.35
C GLN A 505 39.57 17.02 1.67
N LYS A 506 40.69 17.52 2.21
CA LYS A 506 42.03 17.14 1.76
C LYS A 506 42.29 15.65 1.94
N LEU A 507 41.98 15.09 3.10
CA LEU A 507 42.23 13.68 3.40
C LEU A 507 41.40 12.72 2.55
N TYR A 508 40.10 12.98 2.34
CA TYR A 508 39.27 12.15 1.45
C TYR A 508 39.80 12.17 0.02
N LYS A 509 40.26 13.34 -0.47
CA LYS A 509 40.90 13.42 -1.79
C LYS A 509 42.11 12.50 -1.88
N ILE A 510 42.99 12.51 -0.87
CA ILE A 510 44.16 11.61 -0.81
C ILE A 510 43.72 10.15 -0.72
N LEU A 511 42.73 9.83 0.13
CA LEU A 511 42.22 8.46 0.29
C LEU A 511 41.73 7.89 -1.04
N TYR A 512 41.00 8.67 -1.84
CA TYR A 512 40.47 8.24 -3.14
C TYR A 512 41.53 8.05 -4.23
N GLU A 513 42.76 8.54 -4.03
CA GLU A 513 43.88 8.19 -4.91
C GLU A 513 44.29 6.72 -4.70
N TYR A 514 44.14 6.20 -3.48
CA TYR A 514 44.48 4.81 -3.12
C TYR A 514 43.26 3.87 -3.11
N LEU A 515 42.04 4.41 -2.96
CA LEU A 515 40.77 3.68 -3.03
C LEU A 515 39.85 4.27 -4.14
N PRO A 516 40.26 4.25 -5.42
CA PRO A 516 39.52 4.93 -6.48
C PRO A 516 38.12 4.36 -6.72
N ASN A 517 37.96 3.05 -6.53
CA ASN A 517 36.74 2.28 -6.83
C ASN A 517 35.83 2.06 -5.61
N CYS A 518 36.12 2.70 -4.46
CA CYS A 518 35.25 2.62 -3.31
C CYS A 518 33.91 3.34 -3.58
N LYS A 519 32.86 2.90 -2.90
CA LYS A 519 31.57 3.61 -2.88
C LYS A 519 31.66 4.80 -1.92
N ARG A 520 30.99 5.91 -2.26
CA ARG A 520 31.12 7.18 -1.53
C ARG A 520 29.73 7.66 -1.11
N ILE A 521 29.59 8.05 0.15
CA ILE A 521 28.35 8.61 0.70
C ILE A 521 28.68 10.01 1.22
N LYS A 522 28.14 11.03 0.55
CA LYS A 522 28.34 12.43 0.94
C LYS A 522 27.32 12.85 1.98
N LEU A 523 27.72 13.69 2.93
CA LEU A 523 26.72 14.33 3.77
C LEU A 523 25.83 15.27 2.95
N PRO A 524 24.52 15.34 3.25
CA PRO A 524 23.63 16.31 2.63
C PRO A 524 24.05 17.75 2.93
N LEU A 525 23.69 18.67 2.06
CA LEU A 525 23.84 20.10 2.35
C LEU A 525 22.97 20.48 3.55
N PHE A 526 23.44 21.46 4.32
CA PHE A 526 22.76 21.95 5.53
C PHE A 526 22.55 20.87 6.60
N THR A 527 23.45 19.89 6.73
CA THR A 527 23.44 18.94 7.85
C THR A 527 23.59 19.65 9.19
N TYR A 528 22.80 19.20 10.17
CA TYR A 528 22.74 19.76 11.52
C TYR A 528 23.12 18.74 12.58
N ALA A 529 23.70 19.21 13.68
CA ALA A 529 23.80 18.45 14.92
C ALA A 529 22.52 18.60 15.77
N SER A 530 22.32 17.70 16.73
CA SER A 530 21.19 17.72 17.66
C SER A 530 21.65 17.87 19.12
N GLU A 531 21.03 18.77 19.88
CA GLU A 531 21.25 18.87 21.33
C GLU A 531 20.77 17.66 22.12
N ASN A 532 19.81 16.90 21.57
CA ASN A 532 19.23 15.70 22.17
C ASN A 532 19.89 14.40 21.70
N HIS A 533 21.04 14.49 21.02
CA HIS A 533 21.75 13.28 20.64
C HIS A 533 22.16 12.49 21.88
N LYS A 534 22.01 11.16 21.84
CA LYS A 534 22.25 10.27 22.99
C LYS A 534 23.65 10.36 23.61
N TRP A 535 24.63 10.83 22.86
CA TRP A 535 26.02 10.99 23.31
C TRP A 535 26.37 12.44 23.68
N GLY A 536 25.37 13.31 23.81
CA GLY A 536 25.53 14.72 24.15
C GLY A 536 25.80 15.62 22.94
N LYS A 537 26.22 16.85 23.20
CA LYS A 537 26.37 17.90 22.17
C LYS A 537 27.75 17.81 21.51
N SER A 538 27.78 17.57 20.20
CA SER A 538 29.00 17.54 19.37
C SER A 538 28.64 17.85 17.92
N PRO A 539 29.54 18.46 17.14
CA PRO A 539 29.32 18.68 15.71
C PRO A 539 29.26 17.42 14.84
N LEU A 540 29.62 16.24 15.37
CA LEU A 540 29.39 14.93 14.71
C LEU A 540 28.12 14.23 15.16
N HIS A 541 27.40 14.79 16.13
CA HIS A 541 26.18 14.18 16.67
C HIS A 541 24.97 14.71 15.91
N TYR A 542 24.82 14.22 14.69
CA TYR A 542 23.82 14.70 13.74
C TYR A 542 22.38 14.47 14.19
N THR A 543 21.44 15.09 13.48
CA THR A 543 20.01 14.79 13.63
C THR A 543 19.67 13.38 13.18
N ASP A 544 18.57 12.83 13.71
CA ASP A 544 18.03 11.53 13.28
C ASP A 544 17.78 11.45 11.77
N ALA A 545 17.33 12.55 11.16
CA ALA A 545 17.14 12.63 9.71
C ALA A 545 18.43 12.35 8.93
N THR A 546 19.56 12.87 9.42
CA THR A 546 20.87 12.63 8.79
C THR A 546 21.26 11.15 8.89
N TYR A 547 21.02 10.50 10.04
CA TYR A 547 21.32 9.08 10.18
C TYR A 547 20.39 8.17 9.39
N ARG A 548 19.10 8.53 9.26
CA ARG A 548 18.17 7.82 8.37
C ARG A 548 18.62 7.90 6.92
N TYR A 549 19.02 9.08 6.45
CA TYR A 549 19.63 9.24 5.13
C TYR A 549 20.86 8.34 4.94
N LEU A 550 21.79 8.32 5.91
CA LEU A 550 22.97 7.46 5.82
C LEU A 550 22.61 5.97 5.79
N ALA A 551 21.59 5.54 6.56
CA ALA A 551 21.09 4.17 6.54
C ALA A 551 20.45 3.81 5.18
N ASP A 552 19.60 4.68 4.65
CA ASP A 552 18.98 4.51 3.33
C ASP A 552 20.03 4.49 2.20
N ALA A 553 21.10 5.28 2.34
CA ALA A 553 22.22 5.26 1.40
C ALA A 553 23.00 3.94 1.43
N ILE A 554 23.26 3.38 2.62
CA ILE A 554 23.88 2.05 2.74
C ILE A 554 22.95 0.98 2.15
N ASP A 555 21.65 1.01 2.46
CA ASP A 555 20.67 0.07 1.90
C ASP A 555 20.58 0.13 0.37
N SER A 556 20.69 1.33 -0.22
CA SER A 556 20.75 1.52 -1.67
C SER A 556 22.02 0.90 -2.26
N LEU A 557 23.18 1.12 -1.62
CA LEU A 557 24.46 0.61 -2.11
C LEU A 557 24.63 -0.91 -1.97
N THR A 558 23.99 -1.52 -0.98
CA THR A 558 23.97 -2.98 -0.78
C THR A 558 22.91 -3.68 -1.63
N GLY A 559 22.08 -2.94 -2.37
CA GLY A 559 20.98 -3.51 -3.15
C GLY A 559 19.81 -4.00 -2.30
N VAL A 560 19.78 -3.62 -1.01
CA VAL A 560 18.67 -3.94 -0.11
C VAL A 560 17.45 -3.06 -0.40
N SER A 561 17.65 -1.87 -0.95
CA SER A 561 16.57 -0.97 -1.35
C SER A 561 16.78 -0.35 -2.73
N ASP A 562 15.81 -0.55 -3.63
CA ASP A 562 15.76 0.10 -4.95
C ASP A 562 14.96 1.41 -4.94
N LYS A 563 14.69 1.99 -3.77
CA LYS A 563 13.84 3.20 -3.65
C LYS A 563 14.41 4.38 -4.44
N ASN A 564 15.71 4.60 -4.36
CA ASN A 564 16.39 5.68 -5.06
C ASN A 564 17.92 5.46 -5.08
N SER A 565 18.65 6.22 -5.91
CA SER A 565 20.11 6.24 -5.90
C SER A 565 20.66 7.09 -4.76
N VAL A 566 21.90 6.85 -4.32
CA VAL A 566 22.56 7.62 -3.24
C VAL A 566 22.62 9.13 -3.56
N ASP A 567 22.86 9.49 -4.82
CA ASP A 567 22.90 10.90 -5.26
C ASP A 567 21.53 11.58 -5.19
N ASN A 568 20.47 10.84 -5.54
CA ASN A 568 19.10 11.35 -5.41
C ASN A 568 18.68 11.46 -3.94
N LEU A 569 18.99 10.46 -3.11
CA LEU A 569 18.76 10.52 -1.66
C LEU A 569 19.48 11.73 -1.04
N ASN A 570 20.71 12.01 -1.47
CA ASN A 570 21.46 13.17 -1.00
C ASN A 570 20.78 14.49 -1.43
N SER A 571 20.32 14.55 -2.67
CA SER A 571 19.64 15.72 -3.23
C SER A 571 18.30 16.01 -2.53
N GLU A 572 17.52 14.96 -2.28
CA GLU A 572 16.25 15.03 -1.53
C GLU A 572 16.49 15.49 -0.09
N GLN A 573 17.39 14.84 0.64
CA GLN A 573 17.69 15.22 2.02
C GLN A 573 18.29 16.64 2.11
N SER A 574 19.08 17.05 1.11
CA SER A 574 19.61 18.42 1.01
C SER A 574 18.52 19.47 0.78
N LEU A 575 17.49 19.13 -0.02
CA LEU A 575 16.32 19.99 -0.23
C LEU A 575 15.51 20.10 1.06
N ASP A 576 15.26 18.99 1.74
CA ASP A 576 14.54 18.97 3.02
C ASP A 576 15.27 19.79 4.07
N ASN A 577 16.59 19.60 4.21
CA ASN A 577 17.40 20.41 5.13
C ASN A 577 17.34 21.90 4.77
N ARG A 578 17.32 22.25 3.48
CA ARG A 578 17.20 23.65 3.02
C ARG A 578 15.83 24.25 3.35
N LEU A 579 14.75 23.49 3.15
CA LEU A 579 13.39 23.92 3.51
C LEU A 579 13.29 24.10 5.03
N PHE A 580 13.84 23.15 5.80
CA PHE A 580 13.92 23.24 7.24
C PHE A 580 14.72 24.47 7.69
N THR A 581 15.85 24.77 7.04
CA THR A 581 16.63 26.00 7.25
C THR A 581 15.78 27.25 7.08
N ARG A 582 14.91 27.29 6.06
CA ARG A 582 14.02 28.44 5.80
C ARG A 582 12.99 28.60 6.91
N VAL A 583 12.42 27.50 7.41
CA VAL A 583 11.49 27.53 8.54
C VAL A 583 12.18 28.08 9.79
N LEU A 584 13.37 27.58 10.12
CA LEU A 584 14.17 28.06 11.26
C LEU A 584 14.51 29.56 11.17
N ASN A 585 14.72 30.08 9.96
CA ASN A 585 14.97 31.51 9.73
C ASN A 585 13.68 32.35 9.62
N GLY A 586 12.53 31.72 9.38
CA GLY A 586 11.24 32.40 9.22
C GLY A 586 10.77 33.12 10.48
N GLU A 587 11.14 32.64 11.67
CA GLU A 587 10.87 33.34 12.93
C GLU A 587 11.53 34.72 13.00
N ARG A 588 12.70 34.92 12.36
CA ARG A 588 13.34 36.24 12.29
C ARG A 588 12.48 37.26 11.55
N ILE A 589 11.66 36.83 10.59
CA ILE A 589 10.73 37.70 9.86
C ILE A 589 9.61 38.16 10.79
N TYR A 590 9.06 37.25 11.60
CA TYR A 590 8.04 37.58 12.61
C TYR A 590 8.58 38.44 13.75
N GLU A 591 9.84 38.24 14.18
CA GLU A 591 10.52 39.10 15.14
C GLU A 591 10.76 40.51 14.57
N ILE A 592 11.16 40.64 13.30
CA ILE A 592 11.30 41.94 12.63
C ILE A 592 9.96 42.69 12.57
N ASP A 593 8.87 42.01 12.22
CA ASP A 593 7.54 42.62 12.18
C ASP A 593 7.04 43.04 13.56
N SER A 594 7.33 42.24 14.59
CA SER A 594 7.06 42.58 15.99
C SER A 594 7.86 43.81 16.45
N ILE A 595 9.15 43.87 16.10
CA ILE A 595 10.03 45.01 16.40
C ILE A 595 9.56 46.27 15.66
N LYS A 596 9.20 46.17 14.36
CA LYS A 596 8.64 47.30 13.58
C LYS A 596 7.36 47.84 14.20
N LYS A 597 6.44 46.97 14.64
CA LYS A 597 5.20 47.38 15.34
C LYS A 597 5.50 48.09 16.66
N ARG A 598 6.47 47.60 17.44
CA ARG A 598 6.93 48.25 18.68
C ARG A 598 7.57 49.62 18.40
N LEU A 599 8.38 49.73 17.35
CA LEU A 599 8.99 50.98 16.92
C LEU A 599 7.92 52.03 16.55
N GLN A 600 6.94 51.65 15.73
CA GLN A 600 5.82 52.50 15.34
C GLN A 600 4.95 52.94 16.54
N ALA A 601 4.75 52.05 17.52
CA ALA A 601 4.03 52.39 18.75
C ALA A 601 4.81 53.40 19.61
N LEU A 602 6.14 53.24 19.71
CA LEU A 602 7.01 54.19 20.41
C LEU A 602 7.04 55.55 19.71
N GLU A 603 7.16 55.58 18.38
CA GLU A 603 7.12 56.82 17.57
C GLU A 603 5.82 57.60 17.74
N LYS A 604 4.67 56.91 17.76
CA LYS A 604 3.37 57.52 18.07
C LYS A 604 3.32 58.12 19.47
N THR A 605 3.91 57.43 20.46
CA THR A 605 3.92 57.88 21.86
C THR A 605 4.82 59.12 22.05
N VAL A 606 5.94 59.18 21.33
CA VAL A 606 6.83 60.36 21.32
C VAL A 606 6.19 61.54 20.60
N SER A 607 5.48 61.30 19.48
CA SER A 607 4.78 62.34 18.71
C SER A 607 3.54 62.92 19.40
N GLN A 608 3.03 62.27 20.45
CA GLN A 608 1.91 62.77 21.28
C GLN A 608 2.39 63.53 22.54
N LYS A 609 3.69 63.49 22.84
CA LYS A 609 4.30 64.16 23.99
C LYS A 609 5.08 65.42 23.63
N ASN A 610 5.33 65.65 22.34
CA ASN A 610 5.74 66.92 21.75
C ASN A 610 4.52 67.58 21.12
#